data_AF-A0A2A5DKY8-F1
#
_entry.id   AF-A0A2A5DKY8-F1
#
_cell.length_a   1.000
_cell.length_b   1.000
_cell.length_c   1.000
_cell.angle_alpha   90.00
_cell.angle_beta   90.00
_cell.angle_gamma   90.00
#
_symmetry.space_group_name_H-M   'P 1'
#
loop_
_entity.id
_entity.type
_entity.pdbx_description
1 polymer ?
#
loop_
_entity_poly.entity_id
_entity_poly.type
_entity_poly.pdbx_seq_one_letter_code
_entity_poly.pdbx_strand_id
1 'polypeptide(L)'
;MKENLIGLPVKTSCFLRALNHLIAAFRSNANGLDLSGTYIPTELKIQNAFTHLELSHAHIKGKFIFQNAGISVSACETVFSNDVEFKSGSSFNVDISNSYFKKDLIIDAVHGDVLLAEKCFFETKVSIVNSVLEKCVFKGSPSPIVFLINASSFTKELDVSGVEFQKESVFTEANVPGISIFNGVSIPDNMKFNQCNFGSNGCFRGIKTGEGVVFSGCKFGEKTSFAKFGRRLTEFGKRNTFKGTHLGNESNFSGCKFGAGFLFESGHIGKGCDFSNAQFGPSLKFEDVNIQHASFSGSKFENRASFIQCKFYNSTDFSGVSFVKTSEENSLLLFDDASFSGVTNFSKSKFDGPVSFNGGEFKGIDFSGGMFLSSVDFTNRNFKGPTVFSDCVFEVAPQFHGATLFQDTVFTDAKFNDVGRIKQGAASAAASYRTLRHAMEKDRSRRNQSIFYALEMRSARNSGEVRRTAFILSFLYDWLSEYGLRTGRPLWWLLGINAAWTLIYFVIGLFFKKLSFYACIQFTMEQLTRPFYVWRGAYKPLEELRYIWSDVSGAFQVLASLQSLISIGLITLLVLAIRRQFKMD
;
A
#
# COMPACT_ATOMS: atom_id res chain seq x y z
N MET A 1 62.09 -32.51 -1.62
CA MET A 1 61.72 -32.36 -3.06
C MET A 1 61.79 -33.69 -3.86
N LYS A 2 61.58 -34.86 -3.24
CA LYS A 2 61.34 -36.13 -3.97
C LYS A 2 59.96 -36.76 -3.68
N GLU A 3 59.19 -36.23 -2.74
CA GLU A 3 57.89 -36.80 -2.31
C GLU A 3 56.65 -35.97 -2.70
N ASN A 4 56.78 -34.75 -3.23
CA ASN A 4 55.63 -33.86 -3.51
C ASN A 4 55.20 -33.77 -4.99
N LEU A 5 55.67 -34.67 -5.86
CA LEU A 5 55.29 -34.72 -7.28
C LEU A 5 55.02 -36.19 -7.66
N ILE A 6 53.90 -36.76 -7.18
CA ILE A 6 53.50 -38.12 -7.54
C ILE A 6 52.37 -38.05 -8.55
N GLY A 7 52.65 -38.56 -9.75
CA GLY A 7 51.69 -38.81 -10.83
C GLY A 7 51.75 -37.78 -11.95
N LEU A 8 52.59 -37.98 -12.96
CA LEU A 8 52.53 -37.27 -14.25
C LEU A 8 52.83 -38.27 -15.37
N PRO A 9 51.89 -38.58 -16.30
CA PRO A 9 52.22 -39.29 -17.53
C PRO A 9 52.83 -38.34 -18.55
N VAL A 10 53.88 -38.83 -19.20
CA VAL A 10 54.84 -38.09 -20.03
C VAL A 10 54.22 -37.62 -21.35
N LYS A 11 54.15 -36.30 -21.57
CA LYS A 11 54.21 -35.67 -22.91
C LYS A 11 55.24 -34.55 -22.89
N THR A 12 56.25 -34.70 -23.75
CA THR A 12 57.65 -34.29 -23.50
C THR A 12 58.02 -32.84 -23.80
N SER A 13 57.17 -32.01 -24.42
CA SER A 13 57.52 -30.60 -24.70
C SER A 13 57.01 -29.63 -23.63
N CYS A 14 55.74 -29.75 -23.22
CA CYS A 14 55.15 -28.90 -22.17
C CYS A 14 55.72 -29.19 -20.78
N PHE A 15 56.04 -30.47 -20.50
CA PHE A 15 56.67 -30.88 -19.25
C PHE A 15 58.07 -30.29 -19.11
N LEU A 16 58.87 -30.25 -20.18
CA LEU A 16 60.19 -29.62 -20.16
C LEU A 16 60.09 -28.12 -19.90
N ARG A 17 59.05 -27.43 -20.38
CA ARG A 17 58.79 -26.01 -20.08
C ARG A 17 58.38 -25.80 -18.62
N ALA A 18 57.41 -26.56 -18.12
CA ALA A 18 56.94 -26.47 -16.73
C ALA A 18 58.03 -26.88 -15.73
N LEU A 19 58.80 -27.93 -16.04
CA LEU A 19 59.93 -28.38 -15.24
C LEU A 19 61.10 -27.38 -15.31
N ASN A 20 61.39 -26.79 -16.46
CA ASN A 20 62.42 -25.74 -16.57
C ASN A 20 62.01 -24.46 -15.84
N HIS A 21 60.73 -24.07 -15.86
CA HIS A 21 60.23 -22.95 -15.05
C HIS A 21 60.20 -23.28 -13.55
N LEU A 22 59.84 -24.52 -13.15
CA LEU A 22 59.95 -24.96 -11.76
C LEU A 22 61.41 -24.94 -11.28
N ILE A 23 62.34 -25.46 -12.08
CA ILE A 23 63.78 -25.48 -11.79
C ILE A 23 64.35 -24.05 -11.79
N ALA A 24 63.89 -23.17 -12.67
CA ALA A 24 64.31 -21.77 -12.72
C ALA A 24 63.76 -20.94 -11.56
N ALA A 25 62.48 -21.12 -11.19
CA ALA A 25 61.85 -20.45 -10.05
C ALA A 25 62.50 -20.86 -8.72
N PHE A 26 62.84 -22.14 -8.56
CA PHE A 26 63.58 -22.64 -7.39
C PHE A 26 65.05 -22.16 -7.35
N ARG A 27 65.68 -21.86 -8.49
CA ARG A 27 67.04 -21.32 -8.55
C ARG A 27 67.12 -19.82 -8.27
N SER A 28 66.00 -19.09 -8.33
CA SER A 28 66.03 -17.62 -8.45
C SER A 28 65.17 -16.83 -7.45
N ASN A 29 64.89 -17.34 -6.24
CA ASN A 29 64.10 -16.59 -5.23
C ASN A 29 62.85 -15.92 -5.87
N ALA A 30 62.20 -16.62 -6.80
CA ALA A 30 61.31 -15.97 -7.75
C ALA A 30 59.99 -15.58 -7.06
N ASN A 31 59.68 -14.28 -7.11
CA ASN A 31 58.43 -13.72 -6.60
C ASN A 31 57.18 -14.30 -7.29
N GLY A 32 57.30 -15.00 -8.43
CA GLY A 32 56.15 -15.59 -9.11
C GLY A 32 56.44 -16.87 -9.88
N LEU A 33 55.38 -17.66 -10.11
CA LEU A 33 55.37 -18.88 -10.92
C LEU A 33 54.49 -18.64 -12.15
N ASP A 34 55.03 -18.80 -13.36
CA ASP A 34 54.28 -18.69 -14.61
C ASP A 34 54.09 -20.07 -15.24
N LEU A 35 52.82 -20.47 -15.38
CA LEU A 35 52.34 -21.72 -15.96
C LEU A 35 51.37 -21.44 -17.12
N SER A 36 51.44 -20.25 -17.73
CA SER A 36 50.62 -19.88 -18.87
C SER A 36 50.77 -20.85 -20.05
N GLY A 37 49.64 -21.16 -20.72
CA GLY A 37 49.60 -22.07 -21.86
C GLY A 37 49.97 -23.53 -21.56
N THR A 38 50.08 -23.93 -20.29
CA THR A 38 50.46 -25.30 -19.91
C THR A 38 49.25 -26.25 -19.84
N TYR A 39 49.51 -27.54 -20.02
CA TYR A 39 48.53 -28.61 -19.81
C TYR A 39 48.91 -29.41 -18.56
N ILE A 40 48.05 -29.40 -17.55
CA ILE A 40 48.29 -30.04 -16.23
C ILE A 40 47.34 -31.24 -16.10
N PRO A 41 47.78 -32.48 -16.38
CA PRO A 41 46.89 -33.64 -16.44
C PRO A 41 46.51 -34.21 -15.06
N THR A 42 47.23 -33.87 -14.00
CA THR A 42 47.11 -34.48 -12.67
C THR A 42 46.91 -33.45 -11.58
N GLU A 43 46.61 -33.90 -10.36
CA GLU A 43 46.32 -33.03 -9.23
C GLU A 43 47.51 -32.11 -8.94
N LEU A 44 47.25 -30.80 -8.89
CA LEU A 44 48.24 -29.81 -8.50
C LEU A 44 47.85 -29.24 -7.13
N LYS A 45 48.71 -29.47 -6.16
CA LYS A 45 48.58 -28.91 -4.82
C LYS A 45 49.71 -27.90 -4.60
N ILE A 46 49.37 -26.63 -4.51
CA ILE A 46 50.35 -25.56 -4.26
C ILE A 46 50.36 -25.26 -2.77
N GLN A 47 51.46 -25.63 -2.11
CA GLN A 47 51.70 -25.39 -0.68
C GLN A 47 52.86 -24.41 -0.39
N ASN A 48 53.62 -24.00 -1.42
CA ASN A 48 54.84 -23.19 -1.28
C ASN A 48 54.57 -21.69 -1.43
N ALA A 49 55.38 -20.88 -0.74
CA ALA A 49 55.37 -19.41 -0.74
C ALA A 49 55.80 -18.81 -2.09
N PHE A 50 54.84 -18.57 -2.99
CA PHE A 50 54.98 -17.67 -4.13
C PHE A 50 54.13 -16.42 -3.89
N THR A 51 54.54 -15.26 -4.39
CA THR A 51 53.71 -14.03 -4.26
C THR A 51 52.73 -13.88 -5.43
N HIS A 52 53.02 -14.50 -6.58
CA HIS A 52 52.18 -14.46 -7.78
C HIS A 52 52.18 -15.80 -8.54
N LEU A 53 51.05 -16.19 -9.10
CA LEU A 53 50.88 -17.37 -9.96
C LEU A 53 50.10 -16.96 -11.22
N GLU A 54 50.70 -17.18 -12.38
CA GLU A 54 50.09 -16.90 -13.69
C GLU A 54 49.73 -18.22 -14.38
N LEU A 55 48.48 -18.37 -14.78
CA LEU A 55 47.87 -19.57 -15.36
C LEU A 55 47.11 -19.25 -16.65
N SER A 56 47.31 -18.06 -17.23
CA SER A 56 46.54 -17.64 -18.40
C SER A 56 46.68 -18.63 -19.56
N HIS A 57 45.56 -18.95 -20.22
CA HIS A 57 45.47 -19.93 -21.32
C HIS A 57 45.88 -21.37 -20.97
N ALA A 58 45.96 -21.73 -19.68
CA ALA A 58 46.28 -23.10 -19.26
C ALA A 58 45.06 -24.04 -19.34
N HIS A 59 45.30 -25.36 -19.40
CA HIS A 59 44.27 -26.39 -19.30
C HIS A 59 44.61 -27.39 -18.20
N ILE A 60 43.83 -27.37 -17.13
CA ILE A 60 44.05 -28.11 -15.89
C ILE A 60 43.01 -29.22 -15.80
N LYS A 61 43.45 -30.48 -15.87
CA LYS A 61 42.58 -31.67 -15.81
C LYS A 61 42.49 -32.30 -14.43
N GLY A 62 43.54 -32.18 -13.61
CA GLY A 62 43.53 -32.67 -12.24
C GLY A 62 42.84 -31.71 -11.27
N LYS A 63 42.57 -32.20 -10.06
CA LYS A 63 42.08 -31.36 -8.96
C LYS A 63 43.11 -30.27 -8.65
N PHE A 64 42.66 -29.06 -8.40
CA PHE A 64 43.53 -27.91 -8.20
C PHE A 64 43.32 -27.34 -6.81
N ILE A 65 44.31 -27.45 -5.93
CA ILE A 65 44.18 -27.04 -4.53
C ILE A 65 45.26 -26.01 -4.19
N PHE A 66 44.81 -24.84 -3.76
CA PHE A 66 45.65 -23.80 -3.17
C PHE A 66 45.62 -23.89 -1.65
N GLN A 67 46.79 -24.05 -1.04
CA GLN A 67 46.99 -24.07 0.41
C GLN A 67 48.21 -23.24 0.79
N ASN A 68 48.18 -21.93 0.53
CA ASN A 68 49.30 -21.07 0.91
C ASN A 68 48.92 -19.60 1.11
N ALA A 69 49.70 -18.93 1.95
CA ALA A 69 49.53 -17.55 2.35
C ALA A 69 50.12 -16.54 1.36
N GLY A 70 49.37 -15.48 1.04
CA GLY A 70 49.90 -14.32 0.31
C GLY A 70 50.04 -14.48 -1.21
N ILE A 71 49.23 -15.31 -1.86
CA ILE A 71 49.31 -15.54 -3.32
C ILE A 71 48.32 -14.64 -4.07
N SER A 72 48.82 -13.96 -5.11
CA SER A 72 48.01 -13.46 -6.23
C SER A 72 47.92 -14.54 -7.33
N VAL A 73 46.73 -14.98 -7.72
CA VAL A 73 46.49 -15.91 -8.82
C VAL A 73 45.84 -15.16 -9.98
N SER A 74 46.48 -15.19 -11.14
CA SER A 74 45.91 -14.75 -12.41
C SER A 74 45.74 -15.99 -13.29
N ALA A 75 44.52 -16.32 -13.64
CA ALA A 75 44.16 -17.50 -14.41
C ALA A 75 43.10 -17.10 -15.43
N CYS A 76 43.49 -16.25 -16.38
CA CYS A 76 42.62 -15.75 -17.43
C CYS A 76 42.55 -16.70 -18.62
N GLU A 77 41.35 -16.92 -19.19
CA GLU A 77 41.16 -17.85 -20.32
C GLU A 77 41.64 -19.29 -20.03
N THR A 78 41.56 -19.72 -18.78
CA THR A 78 42.02 -21.04 -18.29
C THR A 78 40.85 -22.03 -18.27
N VAL A 79 41.10 -23.29 -18.62
CA VAL A 79 40.10 -24.37 -18.53
C VAL A 79 40.41 -25.30 -17.35
N PHE A 80 39.52 -25.36 -16.36
CA PHE A 80 39.55 -26.28 -15.23
C PHE A 80 38.55 -27.42 -15.44
N SER A 81 39.04 -28.65 -15.63
CA SER A 81 38.20 -29.83 -15.84
C SER A 81 37.85 -30.62 -14.57
N ASN A 82 38.34 -30.21 -13.40
CA ASN A 82 38.12 -30.85 -12.11
C ASN A 82 37.96 -29.82 -10.98
N ASP A 83 37.68 -30.25 -9.75
CA ASP A 83 37.42 -29.36 -8.62
C ASP A 83 38.58 -28.39 -8.37
N VAL A 84 38.25 -27.13 -8.12
CA VAL A 84 39.19 -26.07 -7.76
C VAL A 84 38.89 -25.63 -6.34
N GLU A 85 39.87 -25.80 -5.45
CA GLU A 85 39.76 -25.45 -4.04
C GLU A 85 40.77 -24.37 -3.68
N PHE A 86 40.27 -23.23 -3.23
CA PHE A 86 41.04 -22.18 -2.60
C PHE A 86 40.87 -22.29 -1.07
N LYS A 87 41.94 -22.69 -0.37
CA LYS A 87 41.96 -22.90 1.09
C LYS A 87 43.12 -22.13 1.71
N SER A 88 42.92 -20.96 2.32
CA SER A 88 44.04 -20.22 2.94
C SER A 88 43.65 -19.12 3.92
N GLY A 89 44.15 -19.17 5.15
CA GLY A 89 43.91 -18.18 6.20
C GLY A 89 44.62 -16.82 6.05
N SER A 90 44.91 -16.34 4.84
CA SER A 90 45.59 -15.05 4.61
C SER A 90 45.30 -14.46 3.22
N SER A 91 45.83 -13.26 2.93
CA SER A 91 45.51 -12.44 1.73
C SER A 91 45.68 -13.20 0.41
N PHE A 92 44.62 -13.21 -0.40
CA PHE A 92 44.49 -13.99 -1.61
C PHE A 92 43.75 -13.16 -2.66
N ASN A 93 44.43 -12.83 -3.76
CA ASN A 93 43.85 -12.08 -4.87
C ASN A 93 43.73 -13.00 -6.08
N VAL A 94 42.50 -13.34 -6.49
CA VAL A 94 42.26 -14.22 -7.64
C VAL A 94 41.61 -13.44 -8.77
N ASP A 95 42.21 -13.47 -9.94
CA ASP A 95 41.55 -13.15 -11.20
C ASP A 95 41.40 -14.44 -12.01
N ILE A 96 40.17 -14.89 -12.19
CA ILE A 96 39.83 -16.07 -13.01
C ILE A 96 38.92 -15.67 -14.18
N SER A 97 39.04 -14.44 -14.65
CA SER A 97 38.23 -13.90 -15.74
C SER A 97 38.36 -14.71 -17.03
N ASN A 98 37.27 -14.85 -17.79
CA ASN A 98 37.18 -15.62 -19.03
C ASN A 98 37.52 -17.12 -18.91
N SER A 99 37.53 -17.68 -17.70
CA SER A 99 37.88 -19.09 -17.46
C SER A 99 36.68 -20.03 -17.44
N TYR A 100 36.92 -21.30 -17.76
CA TYR A 100 35.89 -22.35 -17.89
C TYR A 100 36.08 -23.42 -16.81
N PHE A 101 35.06 -23.65 -15.98
CA PHE A 101 35.07 -24.62 -14.88
C PHE A 101 34.04 -25.73 -15.12
N LYS A 102 34.49 -26.98 -15.31
CA LYS A 102 33.62 -28.17 -15.48
C LYS A 102 33.09 -28.76 -14.17
N LYS A 103 33.66 -28.33 -13.05
CA LYS A 103 33.49 -28.91 -11.72
C LYS A 103 33.48 -27.80 -10.66
N ASP A 104 33.44 -28.17 -9.39
CA ASP A 104 33.12 -27.27 -8.30
C ASP A 104 34.24 -26.25 -8.07
N LEU A 105 33.86 -24.98 -7.90
CA LEU A 105 34.74 -23.95 -7.36
C LEU A 105 34.42 -23.78 -5.87
N ILE A 106 35.39 -24.07 -5.02
CA ILE A 106 35.27 -23.97 -3.56
C ILE A 106 36.27 -22.92 -3.06
N ILE A 107 35.75 -21.87 -2.44
CA ILE A 107 36.51 -20.84 -1.73
C ILE A 107 36.18 -21.02 -0.25
N ASP A 108 37.15 -21.51 0.52
CA ASP A 108 36.96 -21.85 1.94
C ASP A 108 38.05 -21.21 2.80
N ALA A 109 37.62 -20.49 3.84
CA ALA A 109 38.49 -19.80 4.80
C ALA A 109 39.51 -18.84 4.15
N VAL A 110 39.12 -18.14 3.07
CA VAL A 110 39.99 -17.23 2.31
C VAL A 110 39.83 -15.78 2.76
N HIS A 111 40.94 -15.01 2.79
CA HIS A 111 40.94 -13.56 2.99
C HIS A 111 41.44 -12.82 1.74
N GLY A 112 40.74 -11.84 1.16
CA GLY A 112 41.26 -11.04 0.02
C GLY A 112 40.27 -10.78 -1.13
N ASP A 113 40.74 -10.32 -2.29
CA ASP A 113 39.88 -10.02 -3.45
C ASP A 113 39.67 -11.25 -4.35
N VAL A 114 38.44 -11.47 -4.80
CA VAL A 114 38.12 -12.50 -5.80
C VAL A 114 37.38 -11.84 -6.96
N LEU A 115 38.08 -11.66 -8.06
CA LEU A 115 37.55 -11.11 -9.29
C LEU A 115 37.14 -12.23 -10.25
N LEU A 116 35.83 -12.30 -10.53
CA LEU A 116 35.25 -13.13 -11.58
C LEU A 116 34.54 -12.20 -12.58
N ALA A 117 35.34 -11.35 -13.23
CA ALA A 117 34.82 -10.13 -13.83
C ALA A 117 34.05 -10.33 -15.13
N GLU A 118 34.46 -11.23 -16.04
CA GLU A 118 33.78 -11.36 -17.33
C GLU A 118 33.85 -12.78 -17.87
N LYS A 119 32.72 -13.28 -18.41
CA LYS A 119 32.59 -14.52 -19.19
C LYS A 119 33.18 -15.79 -18.54
N CYS A 120 33.15 -15.88 -17.22
CA CYS A 120 33.43 -17.15 -16.55
C CYS A 120 32.24 -18.10 -16.73
N PHE A 121 32.52 -19.36 -17.12
CA PHE A 121 31.52 -20.40 -17.28
C PHE A 121 31.70 -21.46 -16.20
N PHE A 122 30.63 -21.82 -15.51
CA PHE A 122 30.64 -22.85 -14.47
C PHE A 122 29.57 -23.90 -14.76
N GLU A 123 29.95 -25.17 -14.82
CA GLU A 123 29.00 -26.27 -15.06
C GLU A 123 28.28 -26.74 -13.78
N THR A 124 28.87 -26.53 -12.59
CA THR A 124 28.34 -27.09 -11.33
C THR A 124 27.97 -26.02 -10.29
N LYS A 125 28.81 -25.79 -9.28
CA LYS A 125 28.52 -24.88 -8.16
C LYS A 125 29.72 -24.02 -7.80
N VAL A 126 29.41 -22.86 -7.24
CA VAL A 126 30.36 -21.96 -6.57
C VAL A 126 30.01 -21.93 -5.09
N SER A 127 30.91 -22.44 -4.26
CA SER A 127 30.79 -22.45 -2.81
C SER A 127 31.75 -21.43 -2.20
N ILE A 128 31.23 -20.45 -1.48
CA ILE A 128 32.03 -19.54 -0.66
C ILE A 128 31.64 -19.77 0.79
N VAL A 129 32.58 -20.29 1.58
CA VAL A 129 32.32 -20.72 2.95
C VAL A 129 33.39 -20.14 3.87
N ASN A 130 32.98 -19.65 5.05
CA ASN A 130 33.89 -19.16 6.10
C ASN A 130 34.93 -18.12 5.63
N SER A 131 34.66 -17.39 4.55
CA SER A 131 35.66 -16.53 3.89
C SER A 131 35.39 -15.05 4.18
N VAL A 132 36.44 -14.24 4.26
CA VAL A 132 36.38 -12.77 4.42
C VAL A 132 36.96 -12.11 3.18
N LEU A 133 36.11 -11.81 2.22
CA LEU A 133 36.51 -11.24 0.94
C LEU A 133 36.48 -9.71 1.00
N GLU A 134 37.44 -9.03 0.38
CA GLU A 134 37.41 -7.58 0.26
C GLU A 134 36.41 -7.15 -0.82
N LYS A 135 36.65 -7.58 -2.05
CA LYS A 135 35.75 -7.41 -3.19
C LYS A 135 35.48 -8.76 -3.86
N CYS A 136 34.20 -9.03 -4.12
CA CYS A 136 33.79 -10.17 -4.92
C CYS A 136 32.85 -9.71 -6.03
N VAL A 137 33.24 -9.93 -7.29
CA VAL A 137 32.47 -9.52 -8.46
C VAL A 137 32.26 -10.71 -9.36
N PHE A 138 31.00 -11.06 -9.59
CA PHE A 138 30.51 -12.01 -10.58
C PHE A 138 29.75 -11.24 -11.65
N LYS A 139 30.33 -11.07 -12.83
CA LYS A 139 29.70 -10.31 -13.91
C LYS A 139 29.55 -11.14 -15.17
N GLY A 140 28.31 -11.14 -15.70
CA GLY A 140 28.02 -11.66 -17.04
C GLY A 140 28.29 -13.14 -17.24
N SER A 141 27.97 -13.99 -16.26
CA SER A 141 28.01 -15.44 -16.47
C SER A 141 26.76 -15.89 -17.24
N PRO A 142 26.90 -16.44 -18.47
CA PRO A 142 25.77 -16.89 -19.28
C PRO A 142 25.25 -18.28 -18.87
N SER A 143 25.87 -18.92 -17.88
CA SER A 143 25.48 -20.22 -17.35
C SER A 143 24.70 -20.06 -16.05
N PRO A 144 23.62 -20.81 -15.83
CA PRO A 144 22.93 -20.81 -14.55
C PRO A 144 23.77 -21.55 -13.50
N ILE A 145 24.03 -20.92 -12.35
CA ILE A 145 24.95 -21.44 -11.32
C ILE A 145 24.22 -21.67 -9.99
N VAL A 146 24.62 -22.72 -9.25
CA VAL A 146 24.23 -22.90 -7.83
C VAL A 146 25.24 -22.18 -6.94
N PHE A 147 24.76 -21.18 -6.20
CA PHE A 147 25.54 -20.52 -5.16
C PHE A 147 25.26 -21.10 -3.78
N LEU A 148 26.32 -21.46 -3.07
CA LEU A 148 26.28 -21.79 -1.66
C LEU A 148 27.19 -20.81 -0.93
N ILE A 149 26.61 -19.73 -0.41
CA ILE A 149 27.34 -18.74 0.39
C ILE A 149 26.92 -18.94 1.83
N ASN A 150 27.87 -19.39 2.65
CA ASN A 150 27.62 -19.67 4.06
C ASN A 150 28.65 -18.98 4.96
N ALA A 151 28.17 -18.28 5.99
CA ALA A 151 28.98 -17.66 7.04
C ALA A 151 30.18 -16.85 6.48
N SER A 152 29.97 -16.16 5.37
CA SER A 152 31.03 -15.45 4.63
C SER A 152 30.81 -13.94 4.70
N SER A 153 31.89 -13.17 4.89
CA SER A 153 31.83 -11.71 4.99
C SER A 153 32.51 -11.02 3.81
N PHE A 154 31.91 -9.95 3.30
CA PHE A 154 32.40 -9.16 2.16
C PHE A 154 32.64 -7.71 2.60
N THR A 155 33.90 -7.34 2.85
CA THR A 155 34.21 -6.08 3.56
C THR A 155 33.91 -4.83 2.73
N LYS A 156 33.93 -4.89 1.39
CA LYS A 156 33.63 -3.74 0.51
C LYS A 156 32.45 -3.96 -0.44
N GLU A 157 32.49 -5.00 -1.27
CA GLU A 157 31.56 -5.10 -2.40
C GLU A 157 31.24 -6.56 -2.74
N LEU A 158 29.95 -6.84 -2.92
CA LEU A 158 29.42 -8.04 -3.56
C LEU A 158 28.59 -7.61 -4.77
N ASP A 159 29.11 -7.85 -5.99
CA ASP A 159 28.38 -7.61 -7.23
C ASP A 159 28.07 -8.94 -7.91
N VAL A 160 26.79 -9.26 -8.06
CA VAL A 160 26.29 -10.44 -8.79
C VAL A 160 25.42 -10.02 -9.97
N SER A 161 25.63 -8.81 -10.50
CA SER A 161 24.85 -8.29 -11.62
C SER A 161 25.04 -9.13 -12.88
N GLY A 162 23.94 -9.50 -13.52
CA GLY A 162 23.96 -10.34 -14.73
C GLY A 162 24.27 -11.81 -14.47
N VAL A 163 24.28 -12.26 -13.22
CA VAL A 163 24.31 -13.69 -12.87
C VAL A 163 22.92 -14.30 -13.06
N GLU A 164 22.87 -15.48 -13.67
CA GLU A 164 21.69 -16.34 -13.71
C GLU A 164 21.79 -17.42 -12.63
N PHE A 165 20.83 -17.48 -11.71
CA PHE A 165 20.81 -18.44 -10.60
C PHE A 165 20.04 -19.72 -10.97
N GLN A 166 20.53 -20.88 -10.53
CA GLN A 166 19.76 -22.13 -10.51
C GLN A 166 18.81 -22.22 -9.31
N LYS A 167 17.83 -23.14 -9.39
CA LYS A 167 16.72 -23.32 -8.42
C LYS A 167 17.14 -23.56 -6.97
N GLU A 168 18.35 -24.02 -6.68
CA GLU A 168 18.78 -24.44 -5.33
C GLU A 168 19.85 -23.54 -4.68
N SER A 169 20.02 -22.30 -5.17
CA SER A 169 21.00 -21.39 -4.54
C SER A 169 20.54 -20.97 -3.13
N VAL A 170 21.46 -21.01 -2.17
CA VAL A 170 21.19 -20.68 -0.76
C VAL A 170 22.25 -19.71 -0.24
N PHE A 171 21.78 -18.65 0.38
CA PHE A 171 22.60 -17.68 1.09
C PHE A 171 22.25 -17.77 2.57
N THR A 172 23.21 -18.14 3.41
CA THR A 172 23.07 -18.25 4.86
C THR A 172 24.15 -17.43 5.54
N GLU A 173 23.77 -16.51 6.41
CA GLU A 173 24.70 -15.70 7.22
C GLU A 173 25.75 -14.93 6.38
N ALA A 174 25.42 -14.61 5.13
CA ALA A 174 26.26 -13.78 4.27
C ALA A 174 26.26 -12.33 4.81
N ASN A 175 27.43 -11.78 5.11
CA ASN A 175 27.57 -10.45 5.70
C ASN A 175 28.36 -9.50 4.79
N VAL A 176 27.69 -8.62 4.07
CA VAL A 176 28.29 -7.63 3.17
C VAL A 176 28.22 -6.25 3.83
N PRO A 177 29.09 -5.81 4.75
CA PRO A 177 29.01 -4.45 5.35
C PRO A 177 29.01 -3.30 4.33
N GLY A 178 29.66 -3.48 3.18
CA GLY A 178 29.78 -2.45 2.15
C GLY A 178 28.56 -2.37 1.22
N ILE A 179 28.77 -2.52 -0.08
CA ILE A 179 27.75 -2.39 -1.12
C ILE A 179 27.37 -3.75 -1.70
N SER A 180 26.07 -4.04 -1.74
CA SER A 180 25.53 -5.21 -2.44
C SER A 180 24.88 -4.80 -3.76
N ILE A 181 25.27 -5.41 -4.89
CA ILE A 181 24.75 -5.08 -6.22
C ILE A 181 24.17 -6.34 -6.88
N PHE A 182 22.86 -6.29 -7.17
CA PHE A 182 22.04 -7.36 -7.74
C PHE A 182 21.24 -6.83 -8.95
N ASN A 183 21.76 -5.83 -9.67
CA ASN A 183 20.99 -5.16 -10.70
C ASN A 183 20.64 -6.10 -11.87
N GLY A 184 19.36 -6.12 -12.26
CA GLY A 184 18.86 -6.90 -13.39
C GLY A 184 18.83 -8.42 -13.18
N VAL A 185 19.10 -8.89 -11.96
CA VAL A 185 19.16 -10.33 -11.63
C VAL A 185 17.78 -10.96 -11.68
N SER A 186 17.73 -12.22 -12.14
CA SER A 186 16.56 -13.09 -12.04
C SER A 186 16.78 -14.10 -10.92
N ILE A 187 16.00 -14.00 -9.83
CA ILE A 187 16.01 -14.91 -8.69
C ILE A 187 15.00 -16.03 -8.98
N PRO A 188 15.36 -17.32 -8.94
CA PRO A 188 14.46 -18.44 -9.23
C PRO A 188 13.48 -18.74 -8.10
N ASP A 189 12.52 -19.62 -8.36
CA ASP A 189 11.53 -20.07 -7.39
C ASP A 189 12.17 -20.70 -6.15
N ASN A 190 11.55 -20.50 -4.99
CA ASN A 190 11.92 -21.11 -3.69
C ASN A 190 13.34 -20.80 -3.19
N MET A 191 14.03 -19.81 -3.76
CA MET A 191 15.34 -19.37 -3.30
C MET A 191 15.27 -18.82 -1.87
N LYS A 192 16.28 -19.11 -1.05
CA LYS A 192 16.31 -18.73 0.38
C LYS A 192 17.52 -17.88 0.71
N PHE A 193 17.25 -16.75 1.35
CA PHE A 193 18.23 -15.88 1.98
C PHE A 193 17.95 -15.88 3.48
N ASN A 194 18.87 -16.41 4.27
CA ASN A 194 18.69 -16.57 5.71
C ASN A 194 19.76 -15.78 6.45
N GLN A 195 19.35 -14.88 7.32
CA GLN A 195 20.23 -14.07 8.18
C GLN A 195 21.32 -13.31 7.40
N CYS A 196 21.02 -12.90 6.16
CA CYS A 196 21.96 -12.19 5.31
C CYS A 196 21.93 -10.69 5.60
N ASN A 197 23.10 -10.05 5.65
CA ASN A 197 23.25 -8.60 5.70
C ASN A 197 23.76 -8.10 4.36
N PHE A 198 22.96 -7.28 3.67
CA PHE A 198 23.28 -6.69 2.37
C PHE A 198 23.90 -5.28 2.48
N GLY A 199 24.39 -4.91 3.65
CA GLY A 199 25.31 -3.78 3.82
C GLY A 199 24.71 -2.48 4.20
N SER A 200 25.41 -1.39 3.90
CA SER A 200 24.94 -0.02 4.15
C SER A 200 24.13 0.53 2.98
N ASN A 201 24.53 0.17 1.76
CA ASN A 201 23.85 0.54 0.51
C ASN A 201 23.63 -0.70 -0.36
N GLY A 202 22.40 -0.90 -0.82
CA GLY A 202 22.06 -2.02 -1.69
C GLY A 202 21.47 -1.56 -3.03
N CYS A 203 21.88 -2.18 -4.12
CA CYS A 203 21.37 -1.92 -5.46
C CYS A 203 20.71 -3.18 -6.02
N PHE A 204 19.38 -3.26 -5.91
CA PHE A 204 18.57 -4.39 -6.36
C PHE A 204 17.62 -3.95 -7.49
N ARG A 205 18.11 -3.12 -8.40
CA ARG A 205 17.26 -2.44 -9.40
C ARG A 205 16.91 -3.40 -10.53
N GLY A 206 15.63 -3.44 -10.89
CA GLY A 206 15.13 -4.30 -11.97
C GLY A 206 15.22 -5.80 -11.69
N ILE A 207 15.29 -6.22 -10.42
CA ILE A 207 15.29 -7.65 -10.09
C ILE A 207 13.94 -8.28 -10.43
N LYS A 208 13.96 -9.55 -10.84
CA LYS A 208 12.75 -10.35 -10.98
C LYS A 208 12.87 -11.59 -10.14
N THR A 209 11.91 -11.86 -9.27
CA THR A 209 11.92 -13.10 -8.50
C THR A 209 10.89 -14.08 -9.04
N GLY A 210 11.19 -15.37 -8.91
CA GLY A 210 10.25 -16.45 -9.01
C GLY A 210 9.26 -16.44 -7.84
N GLU A 211 8.51 -17.54 -7.72
CA GLU A 211 7.52 -17.75 -6.67
C GLU A 211 8.15 -18.37 -5.42
N GLY A 212 7.66 -17.99 -4.24
CA GLY A 212 8.06 -18.62 -2.97
C GLY A 212 9.47 -18.26 -2.49
N VAL A 213 10.06 -17.17 -2.97
CA VAL A 213 11.37 -16.71 -2.50
C VAL A 213 11.24 -16.18 -1.06
N VAL A 214 12.14 -16.63 -0.18
CA VAL A 214 12.11 -16.29 1.24
C VAL A 214 13.36 -15.54 1.65
N PHE A 215 13.16 -14.38 2.24
CA PHE A 215 14.17 -13.60 2.94
C PHE A 215 13.84 -13.67 4.43
N SER A 216 14.58 -14.49 5.17
CA SER A 216 14.38 -14.68 6.61
C SER A 216 15.49 -14.00 7.39
N GLY A 217 15.15 -13.13 8.35
CA GLY A 217 16.12 -12.44 9.20
C GLY A 217 17.12 -11.56 8.43
N CYS A 218 16.82 -11.20 7.18
CA CYS A 218 17.75 -10.44 6.36
C CYS A 218 17.77 -8.95 6.75
N LYS A 219 18.89 -8.28 6.55
CA LYS A 219 19.05 -6.84 6.73
C LYS A 219 19.44 -6.23 5.39
N PHE A 220 18.59 -5.36 4.87
CA PHE A 220 18.93 -4.48 3.77
C PHE A 220 19.43 -3.17 4.37
N GLY A 221 20.53 -2.67 3.81
CA GLY A 221 21.16 -1.45 4.29
C GLY A 221 20.25 -0.24 4.26
N GLU A 222 20.68 0.82 4.95
CA GLU A 222 20.02 2.13 5.02
C GLU A 222 19.43 2.47 3.65
N LYS A 223 20.27 2.77 2.65
CA LYS A 223 19.78 3.17 1.33
C LYS A 223 19.81 2.00 0.36
N THR A 224 18.73 1.23 0.33
CA THR A 224 18.57 0.14 -0.63
C THR A 224 17.59 0.50 -1.75
N SER A 225 18.04 0.48 -3.00
CA SER A 225 17.19 0.79 -4.16
C SER A 225 16.73 -0.48 -4.88
N PHE A 226 15.41 -0.70 -4.87
CA PHE A 226 14.67 -1.67 -5.68
C PHE A 226 13.94 -1.01 -6.85
N ALA A 227 14.15 0.28 -7.13
CA ALA A 227 13.51 0.95 -8.28
C ALA A 227 13.85 0.27 -9.64
N LYS A 228 13.14 0.67 -10.70
CA LYS A 228 13.40 0.17 -12.07
C LYS A 228 14.86 0.39 -12.51
N PHE A 229 15.36 -0.51 -13.35
CA PHE A 229 16.67 -0.42 -14.00
C PHE A 229 16.50 -0.35 -15.52
N GLY A 230 16.71 0.84 -16.10
CA GLY A 230 16.40 1.08 -17.51
C GLY A 230 14.92 0.82 -17.82
N ARG A 231 14.63 -0.14 -18.72
CA ARG A 231 13.27 -0.60 -19.05
C ARG A 231 12.74 -1.72 -18.15
N ARG A 232 13.58 -2.28 -17.27
CA ARG A 232 13.25 -3.44 -16.44
C ARG A 232 12.66 -2.97 -15.11
N LEU A 233 11.40 -3.30 -14.88
CA LEU A 233 10.73 -3.10 -13.60
C LEU A 233 11.20 -4.16 -12.60
N THR A 234 11.20 -3.79 -11.33
CA THR A 234 11.40 -4.73 -10.24
C THR A 234 10.10 -5.43 -9.91
N GLU A 235 10.12 -6.76 -9.99
CA GLU A 235 8.93 -7.59 -9.84
C GLU A 235 9.25 -8.74 -8.86
N PHE A 236 8.55 -8.73 -7.73
CA PHE A 236 8.52 -9.86 -6.82
C PHE A 236 7.39 -10.81 -7.23
N GLY A 237 7.73 -12.07 -7.42
CA GLY A 237 6.78 -13.14 -7.74
C GLY A 237 5.79 -13.43 -6.60
N LYS A 238 4.95 -14.45 -6.83
CA LYS A 238 3.88 -14.81 -5.91
C LYS A 238 4.42 -15.51 -4.66
N ARG A 239 3.72 -15.36 -3.54
CA ARG A 239 3.99 -16.07 -2.27
C ARG A 239 5.42 -15.88 -1.75
N ASN A 240 6.06 -14.78 -2.14
CA ASN A 240 7.33 -14.40 -1.57
C ASN A 240 7.15 -13.86 -0.15
N THR A 241 8.17 -14.05 0.66
CA THR A 241 8.11 -13.73 2.09
C THR A 241 9.32 -12.93 2.55
N PHE A 242 9.06 -11.80 3.20
CA PHE A 242 10.00 -11.09 4.05
C PHE A 242 9.67 -11.39 5.51
N LYS A 243 10.34 -12.38 6.11
CA LYS A 243 10.12 -12.80 7.50
C LYS A 243 11.25 -12.27 8.38
N GLY A 244 10.94 -11.48 9.41
CA GLY A 244 11.96 -10.88 10.28
C GLY A 244 12.97 -10.00 9.53
N THR A 245 12.63 -9.55 8.32
CA THR A 245 13.53 -8.76 7.48
C THR A 245 13.49 -7.30 7.90
N HIS A 246 14.65 -6.67 7.92
CA HIS A 246 14.82 -5.24 8.19
C HIS A 246 15.14 -4.54 6.87
N LEU A 247 14.25 -3.65 6.45
CA LEU A 247 14.49 -2.71 5.35
C LEU A 247 15.07 -1.44 5.95
N GLY A 248 16.28 -1.05 5.54
CA GLY A 248 16.95 0.15 6.03
C GLY A 248 16.24 1.44 5.66
N ASN A 249 16.64 2.54 6.32
CA ASN A 249 16.00 3.84 6.17
C ASN A 249 16.23 4.44 4.78
N GLU A 250 15.18 4.98 4.15
CA GLU A 250 15.19 5.51 2.77
C GLU A 250 15.35 4.43 1.68
N SER A 251 14.98 3.17 1.98
CA SER A 251 14.88 2.14 0.95
C SER A 251 13.79 2.48 -0.07
N ASN A 252 14.08 2.32 -1.36
CA ASN A 252 13.22 2.74 -2.46
C ASN A 252 12.64 1.53 -3.21
N PHE A 253 11.34 1.32 -3.07
CA PHE A 253 10.50 0.35 -3.77
C PHE A 253 9.47 1.03 -4.70
N SER A 254 9.72 2.27 -5.10
CA SER A 254 8.80 3.04 -5.96
C SER A 254 8.56 2.33 -7.29
N GLY A 255 7.28 2.16 -7.64
CA GLY A 255 6.85 1.48 -8.87
C GLY A 255 7.14 -0.03 -8.93
N CYS A 256 7.57 -0.66 -7.83
CA CYS A 256 7.76 -2.11 -7.76
C CYS A 256 6.42 -2.86 -7.86
N LYS A 257 6.47 -4.09 -8.34
CA LYS A 257 5.32 -5.01 -8.31
C LYS A 257 5.55 -6.13 -7.31
N PHE A 258 4.55 -6.42 -6.49
CA PHE A 258 4.52 -7.53 -5.56
C PHE A 258 3.43 -8.50 -5.98
N GLY A 259 3.79 -9.77 -6.18
CA GLY A 259 2.88 -10.80 -6.64
C GLY A 259 1.81 -11.17 -5.62
N ALA A 260 0.86 -12.01 -6.05
CA ALA A 260 -0.21 -12.50 -5.20
C ALA A 260 0.33 -13.27 -3.97
N GLY A 261 -0.28 -13.06 -2.80
CA GLY A 261 0.06 -13.77 -1.57
C GLY A 261 1.41 -13.36 -0.97
N PHE A 262 1.95 -12.21 -1.36
CA PHE A 262 3.19 -11.71 -0.77
C PHE A 262 3.00 -11.45 0.74
N LEU A 263 3.97 -11.85 1.55
CA LEU A 263 3.91 -11.77 3.02
C LEU A 263 5.10 -10.97 3.59
N PHE A 264 4.81 -9.95 4.38
CA PHE A 264 5.74 -9.32 5.30
C PHE A 264 5.35 -9.74 6.72
N GLU A 265 6.24 -10.43 7.43
CA GLU A 265 5.96 -11.02 8.75
C GLU A 265 7.05 -10.61 9.75
N SER A 266 6.66 -10.06 10.91
CA SER A 266 7.56 -9.73 12.03
C SER A 266 8.80 -8.90 11.65
N GLY A 267 8.67 -8.05 10.63
CA GLY A 267 9.77 -7.27 10.04
C GLY A 267 9.80 -5.80 10.48
N HIS A 268 10.78 -5.08 9.94
CA HIS A 268 10.92 -3.64 10.14
C HIS A 268 11.05 -2.91 8.80
N ILE A 269 10.20 -1.91 8.58
CA ILE A 269 10.30 -0.95 7.48
C ILE A 269 10.83 0.36 8.06
N GLY A 270 12.09 0.67 7.73
CA GLY A 270 12.81 1.83 8.24
C GLY A 270 12.22 3.17 7.80
N LYS A 271 12.70 4.24 8.46
CA LYS A 271 12.28 5.62 8.24
C LYS A 271 12.45 6.02 6.77
N GLY A 272 11.42 6.60 6.15
CA GLY A 272 11.52 7.16 4.81
C GLY A 272 11.52 6.13 3.68
N CYS A 273 11.15 4.86 3.95
CA CYS A 273 10.97 3.89 2.88
C CYS A 273 9.86 4.34 1.91
N ASP A 274 10.14 4.22 0.62
CA ASP A 274 9.26 4.70 -0.45
C ASP A 274 8.68 3.52 -1.25
N PHE A 275 7.37 3.30 -1.13
CA PHE A 275 6.55 2.37 -1.91
C PHE A 275 5.59 3.13 -2.84
N SER A 276 5.88 4.39 -3.18
CA SER A 276 5.02 5.20 -4.04
C SER A 276 4.80 4.52 -5.39
N ASN A 277 3.55 4.54 -5.87
CA ASN A 277 3.12 3.91 -7.12
C ASN A 277 3.42 2.39 -7.21
N ALA A 278 3.75 1.73 -6.10
CA ALA A 278 3.91 0.28 -6.08
C ALA A 278 2.57 -0.43 -6.35
N GLN A 279 2.65 -1.64 -6.90
CA GLN A 279 1.49 -2.47 -7.18
C GLN A 279 1.57 -3.74 -6.36
N PHE A 280 0.59 -3.95 -5.49
CA PHE A 280 0.48 -5.15 -4.68
C PHE A 280 -0.67 -6.02 -5.21
N GLY A 281 -0.31 -7.26 -5.56
CA GLY A 281 -1.25 -8.27 -5.99
C GLY A 281 -2.19 -8.73 -4.87
N PRO A 282 -3.14 -9.62 -5.20
CA PRO A 282 -4.16 -10.08 -4.28
C PRO A 282 -3.60 -10.87 -3.10
N SER A 283 -4.30 -10.86 -1.97
CA SER A 283 -3.95 -11.59 -0.75
C SER A 283 -2.62 -11.16 -0.11
N LEU A 284 -2.22 -9.90 -0.29
CA LEU A 284 -1.05 -9.32 0.39
C LEU A 284 -1.26 -9.28 1.90
N LYS A 285 -0.23 -9.62 2.66
CA LYS A 285 -0.27 -9.60 4.12
C LYS A 285 0.93 -8.89 4.72
N PHE A 286 0.65 -7.97 5.63
CA PHE A 286 1.58 -7.47 6.63
C PHE A 286 1.07 -7.93 7.99
N GLU A 287 1.86 -8.74 8.69
CA GLU A 287 1.53 -9.30 10.00
C GLU A 287 2.66 -8.94 10.98
N ASP A 288 2.32 -8.21 12.06
CA ASP A 288 3.27 -7.78 13.09
C ASP A 288 4.49 -7.00 12.54
N VAL A 289 4.26 -6.12 11.55
CA VAL A 289 5.33 -5.32 10.93
C VAL A 289 5.38 -3.93 11.57
N ASN A 290 6.59 -3.49 11.94
CA ASN A 290 6.85 -2.13 12.39
C ASN A 290 7.20 -1.24 11.19
N ILE A 291 6.38 -0.23 10.93
CA ILE A 291 6.53 0.68 9.78
C ILE A 291 6.81 2.08 10.28
N GLN A 292 7.94 2.69 9.89
CA GLN A 292 8.32 4.03 10.33
C GLN A 292 8.38 4.98 9.14
N HIS A 293 7.63 6.08 9.17
CA HIS A 293 7.73 7.14 8.16
C HIS A 293 7.76 6.68 6.70
N ALA A 294 6.91 5.73 6.33
CA ALA A 294 6.88 5.18 4.96
C ALA A 294 5.85 5.91 4.09
N SER A 295 6.12 5.98 2.78
CA SER A 295 5.14 6.42 1.79
C SER A 295 4.67 5.24 0.95
N PHE A 296 3.36 5.12 0.81
CA PHE A 296 2.64 4.24 -0.11
C PHE A 296 1.82 5.06 -1.11
N SER A 297 2.15 6.35 -1.29
CA SER A 297 1.37 7.28 -2.11
C SER A 297 1.12 6.78 -3.53
N GLY A 298 -0.12 6.87 -4.00
CA GLY A 298 -0.53 6.40 -5.33
C GLY A 298 -0.39 4.89 -5.58
N SER A 299 -0.05 4.09 -4.56
CA SER A 299 0.07 2.65 -4.71
C SER A 299 -1.30 1.99 -4.92
N LYS A 300 -1.27 0.78 -5.48
CA LYS A 300 -2.46 -0.02 -5.78
C LYS A 300 -2.41 -1.33 -5.02
N PHE A 301 -3.47 -1.65 -4.30
CA PHE A 301 -3.66 -2.93 -3.62
C PHE A 301 -4.84 -3.64 -4.26
N GLU A 302 -4.62 -4.83 -4.79
CA GLU A 302 -5.68 -5.68 -5.35
C GLU A 302 -6.18 -6.64 -4.28
N ASN A 303 -7.49 -6.92 -4.26
CA ASN A 303 -8.23 -7.89 -3.41
C ASN A 303 -7.52 -8.42 -2.14
N ARG A 304 -8.15 -8.28 -0.96
CA ARG A 304 -7.71 -8.92 0.29
C ARG A 304 -6.29 -8.51 0.72
N ALA A 305 -6.03 -7.22 0.89
CA ALA A 305 -4.82 -6.80 1.61
C ALA A 305 -5.08 -6.78 3.13
N SER A 306 -4.08 -7.15 3.92
CA SER A 306 -4.15 -7.20 5.39
C SER A 306 -2.95 -6.52 6.02
N PHE A 307 -3.19 -5.71 7.05
CA PHE A 307 -2.21 -5.00 7.86
C PHE A 307 -2.47 -5.23 9.37
N ILE A 308 -2.98 -6.41 9.71
CA ILE A 308 -3.37 -6.77 11.08
C ILE A 308 -2.17 -6.66 12.02
N GLN A 309 -2.39 -6.08 13.20
CA GLN A 309 -1.38 -5.91 14.26
C GLN A 309 -0.12 -5.14 13.83
N CYS A 310 -0.14 -4.46 12.69
CA CYS A 310 0.97 -3.60 12.27
C CYS A 310 1.04 -2.33 13.12
N LYS A 311 2.26 -1.84 13.32
CA LYS A 311 2.51 -0.61 14.09
C LYS A 311 3.15 0.43 13.17
N PHE A 312 2.37 1.46 12.87
CA PHE A 312 2.81 2.63 12.11
C PHE A 312 3.30 3.70 13.08
N TYR A 313 4.60 3.98 13.02
CA TYR A 313 5.26 5.02 13.80
C TYR A 313 5.53 6.25 12.95
N ASN A 314 5.33 7.42 13.56
CA ASN A 314 5.46 8.72 12.91
C ASN A 314 4.48 8.87 11.71
N SER A 315 4.74 9.85 10.85
CA SER A 315 3.83 10.16 9.74
C SER A 315 3.82 9.04 8.70
N THR A 316 2.67 8.54 8.26
CA THR A 316 2.61 7.58 7.14
C THR A 316 1.72 8.11 6.03
N ASP A 317 2.18 7.96 4.79
CA ASP A 317 1.49 8.54 3.63
C ASP A 317 0.87 7.45 2.74
N PHE A 318 -0.46 7.39 2.74
CA PHE A 318 -1.31 6.60 1.84
C PHE A 318 -2.14 7.51 0.92
N SER A 319 -1.68 8.73 0.63
CA SER A 319 -2.43 9.64 -0.24
C SER A 319 -2.58 9.05 -1.66
N GLY A 320 -3.78 9.17 -2.23
CA GLY A 320 -4.09 8.67 -3.57
C GLY A 320 -4.04 7.15 -3.73
N VAL A 321 -3.97 6.39 -2.64
CA VAL A 321 -3.95 4.92 -2.72
C VAL A 321 -5.25 4.37 -3.28
N SER A 322 -5.17 3.30 -4.06
CA SER A 322 -6.34 2.61 -4.61
C SER A 322 -6.40 1.16 -4.17
N PHE A 323 -7.44 0.82 -3.42
CA PHE A 323 -7.79 -0.56 -3.09
C PHE A 323 -8.84 -1.04 -4.09
N VAL A 324 -8.40 -1.84 -5.05
CA VAL A 324 -9.22 -2.25 -6.20
C VAL A 324 -9.76 -3.65 -5.97
N LYS A 325 -11.08 -3.75 -6.03
CA LYS A 325 -11.80 -5.02 -6.05
C LYS A 325 -11.85 -5.53 -7.50
N THR A 326 -11.05 -6.55 -7.81
CA THR A 326 -11.01 -7.22 -9.12
C THR A 326 -11.74 -8.57 -9.13
N SER A 327 -12.12 -9.11 -7.96
CA SER A 327 -12.90 -10.34 -7.82
C SER A 327 -14.16 -10.11 -7.00
N GLU A 328 -15.23 -10.87 -7.29
CA GLU A 328 -16.47 -10.81 -6.53
C GLU A 328 -16.35 -11.45 -5.14
N GLU A 329 -15.40 -12.37 -4.96
CA GLU A 329 -15.18 -13.08 -3.69
C GLU A 329 -14.53 -12.18 -2.65
N ASN A 330 -15.21 -12.05 -1.50
CA ASN A 330 -14.79 -11.45 -0.22
C ASN A 330 -13.45 -10.66 -0.26
N SER A 331 -13.45 -9.48 -0.86
CA SER A 331 -12.26 -8.63 -1.04
C SER A 331 -12.14 -7.61 0.10
N LEU A 332 -12.07 -8.12 1.33
CA LEU A 332 -12.00 -7.31 2.55
C LEU A 332 -10.57 -6.81 2.79
N LEU A 333 -10.41 -5.51 2.96
CA LEU A 333 -9.18 -4.86 3.42
C LEU A 333 -9.18 -4.77 4.94
N LEU A 334 -8.12 -5.26 5.60
CA LEU A 334 -8.06 -5.37 7.06
C LEU A 334 -6.93 -4.51 7.64
N PHE A 335 -7.28 -3.61 8.56
CA PHE A 335 -6.38 -2.86 9.43
C PHE A 335 -6.72 -3.10 10.91
N ASP A 336 -7.31 -4.26 11.20
CA ASP A 336 -7.78 -4.58 12.54
C ASP A 336 -6.61 -4.63 13.53
N ASP A 337 -6.81 -3.98 14.69
CA ASP A 337 -5.80 -3.79 15.74
C ASP A 337 -4.49 -3.09 15.29
N ALA A 338 -4.45 -2.54 14.07
CA ALA A 338 -3.31 -1.77 13.60
C ALA A 338 -3.23 -0.43 14.36
N SER A 339 -2.06 -0.10 14.90
CA SER A 339 -1.82 1.14 15.64
C SER A 339 -1.12 2.18 14.77
N PHE A 340 -1.70 3.37 14.65
CA PHE A 340 -1.12 4.49 13.93
C PHE A 340 -0.77 5.57 14.94
N SER A 341 0.48 5.51 15.40
CA SER A 341 1.00 6.34 16.49
C SER A 341 1.50 7.72 16.03
N GLY A 342 1.46 8.00 14.72
CA GLY A 342 1.66 9.33 14.13
C GLY A 342 0.55 9.70 13.14
N VAL A 343 0.72 10.82 12.43
CA VAL A 343 -0.28 11.34 11.49
C VAL A 343 -0.32 10.49 10.23
N THR A 344 -1.50 10.01 9.85
CA THR A 344 -1.66 9.14 8.68
C THR A 344 -2.49 9.84 7.61
N ASN A 345 -1.96 9.92 6.40
CA ASN A 345 -2.64 10.58 5.28
C ASN A 345 -3.25 9.55 4.33
N PHE A 346 -4.56 9.47 4.25
CA PHE A 346 -5.36 8.73 3.26
C PHE A 346 -6.13 9.66 2.31
N SER A 347 -5.72 10.93 2.18
CA SER A 347 -6.41 11.88 1.29
C SER A 347 -6.46 11.37 -0.15
N LYS A 348 -7.60 11.58 -0.82
CA LYS A 348 -7.87 11.15 -2.20
C LYS A 348 -7.74 9.64 -2.44
N SER A 349 -7.77 8.83 -1.38
CA SER A 349 -7.75 7.37 -1.49
C SER A 349 -9.09 6.83 -2.00
N LYS A 350 -9.06 5.67 -2.64
CA LYS A 350 -10.24 5.00 -3.18
C LYS A 350 -10.32 3.57 -2.67
N PHE A 351 -11.42 3.22 -2.03
CA PHE A 351 -11.71 1.89 -1.51
C PHE A 351 -12.91 1.29 -2.26
N ASP A 352 -12.64 0.39 -3.22
CA ASP A 352 -13.69 -0.24 -4.03
C ASP A 352 -14.39 -1.40 -3.30
N GLY A 353 -13.68 -2.06 -2.38
CA GLY A 353 -14.19 -3.16 -1.56
C GLY A 353 -14.43 -2.77 -0.10
N PRO A 354 -15.00 -3.67 0.72
CA PRO A 354 -15.14 -3.47 2.15
C PRO A 354 -13.80 -3.22 2.83
N VAL A 355 -13.76 -2.32 3.81
CA VAL A 355 -12.57 -2.04 4.62
C VAL A 355 -12.91 -2.06 6.11
N SER A 356 -12.05 -2.69 6.90
CA SER A 356 -12.15 -2.76 8.36
C SER A 356 -10.95 -2.09 9.01
N PHE A 357 -11.22 -1.19 9.95
CA PHE A 357 -10.28 -0.54 10.86
C PHE A 357 -10.72 -0.83 12.30
N ASN A 358 -11.14 -2.07 12.60
CA ASN A 358 -11.68 -2.43 13.91
C ASN A 358 -10.58 -2.42 14.99
N GLY A 359 -10.91 -1.93 16.18
CA GLY A 359 -9.95 -1.88 17.30
C GLY A 359 -8.77 -0.94 17.02
N GLY A 360 -7.69 -0.99 17.80
CA GLY A 360 -6.50 -0.14 17.59
C GLY A 360 -6.72 1.38 17.79
N GLU A 361 -5.76 2.18 17.32
CA GLU A 361 -5.77 3.65 17.52
C GLU A 361 -5.28 4.46 16.31
N PHE A 362 -5.84 5.66 16.15
CA PHE A 362 -5.33 6.71 15.26
C PHE A 362 -4.95 7.94 16.08
N LYS A 363 -3.68 8.35 16.05
CA LYS A 363 -3.27 9.65 16.66
C LYS A 363 -3.60 10.86 15.80
N GLY A 364 -3.81 10.68 14.51
CA GLY A 364 -4.28 11.70 13.59
C GLY A 364 -4.43 11.08 12.22
N ILE A 365 -5.53 11.35 11.53
CA ILE A 365 -5.81 10.73 10.24
C ILE A 365 -6.56 11.68 9.31
N ASP A 366 -6.15 11.71 8.04
CA ASP A 366 -6.77 12.53 7.01
C ASP A 366 -7.30 11.64 5.89
N PHE A 367 -8.61 11.58 5.72
CA PHE A 367 -9.29 10.89 4.62
C PHE A 367 -9.80 11.86 3.54
N SER A 368 -9.41 13.13 3.57
CA SER A 368 -10.01 14.18 2.74
C SER A 368 -10.08 13.83 1.25
N GLY A 369 -11.25 14.01 0.63
CA GLY A 369 -11.51 13.63 -0.75
C GLY A 369 -11.48 12.12 -1.02
N GLY A 370 -11.45 11.28 0.01
CA GLY A 370 -11.45 9.83 -0.10
C GLY A 370 -12.82 9.26 -0.52
N MET A 371 -12.81 8.13 -1.21
CA MET A 371 -14.02 7.47 -1.71
C MET A 371 -14.15 6.06 -1.15
N PHE A 372 -15.17 5.82 -0.33
CA PHE A 372 -15.54 4.51 0.20
C PHE A 372 -16.75 3.98 -0.58
N LEU A 373 -16.52 3.12 -1.56
CA LEU A 373 -17.56 2.57 -2.44
C LEU A 373 -18.28 1.35 -1.85
N SER A 374 -17.81 0.86 -0.71
CA SER A 374 -18.40 -0.25 0.04
C SER A 374 -18.41 0.06 1.54
N SER A 375 -18.77 -0.92 2.37
CA SER A 375 -18.83 -0.75 3.83
C SER A 375 -17.46 -0.43 4.42
N VAL A 376 -17.39 0.57 5.28
CA VAL A 376 -16.23 0.88 6.12
C VAL A 376 -16.59 0.69 7.59
N ASP A 377 -15.74 -0.05 8.31
CA ASP A 377 -15.90 -0.35 9.72
C ASP A 377 -14.81 0.32 10.56
N PHE A 378 -15.20 1.18 11.50
CA PHE A 378 -14.36 1.80 12.53
C PHE A 378 -14.80 1.39 13.94
N THR A 379 -15.48 0.25 14.10
CA THR A 379 -15.95 -0.23 15.40
C THR A 379 -14.81 -0.37 16.41
N ASN A 380 -15.07 0.02 17.66
CA ASN A 380 -14.10 0.03 18.76
C ASN A 380 -12.79 0.82 18.50
N ARG A 381 -12.75 1.65 17.44
CA ARG A 381 -11.55 2.42 17.08
C ARG A 381 -11.38 3.62 18.00
N ASN A 382 -10.16 3.86 18.46
CA ASN A 382 -9.84 5.05 19.25
C ASN A 382 -9.15 6.14 18.41
N PHE A 383 -9.88 7.23 18.12
CA PHE A 383 -9.34 8.42 17.46
C PHE A 383 -8.84 9.39 18.53
N LYS A 384 -7.52 9.45 18.73
CA LYS A 384 -6.85 10.25 19.76
C LYS A 384 -6.44 11.65 19.30
N GLY A 385 -6.57 11.96 18.02
CA GLY A 385 -6.26 13.29 17.48
C GLY A 385 -7.05 13.60 16.21
N PRO A 386 -6.67 14.70 15.50
CA PRO A 386 -7.47 15.26 14.42
C PRO A 386 -7.83 14.24 13.35
N THR A 387 -9.11 14.21 12.98
CA THR A 387 -9.66 13.24 12.04
C THR A 387 -10.45 13.97 10.96
N VAL A 388 -10.01 13.91 9.70
CA VAL A 388 -10.59 14.70 8.62
C VAL A 388 -11.28 13.80 7.60
N PHE A 389 -12.59 13.99 7.42
CA PHE A 389 -13.42 13.35 6.39
C PHE A 389 -13.98 14.36 5.39
N SER A 390 -13.31 15.51 5.22
CA SER A 390 -13.79 16.57 4.32
C SER A 390 -13.84 16.07 2.88
N ASP A 391 -14.89 16.41 2.13
CA ASP A 391 -15.11 15.97 0.74
C ASP A 391 -15.12 14.44 0.53
N CYS A 392 -15.25 13.64 1.59
CA CYS A 392 -15.35 12.18 1.46
C CYS A 392 -16.67 11.76 0.82
N VAL A 393 -16.66 10.62 0.14
CA VAL A 393 -17.87 9.97 -0.38
C VAL A 393 -18.02 8.61 0.28
N PHE A 394 -19.14 8.38 0.95
CA PHE A 394 -19.55 7.11 1.53
C PHE A 394 -20.76 6.55 0.77
N GLU A 395 -20.59 5.43 0.08
CA GLU A 395 -21.72 4.71 -0.56
C GLU A 395 -22.55 3.90 0.45
N VAL A 396 -21.96 3.53 1.58
CA VAL A 396 -22.60 2.85 2.72
C VAL A 396 -22.28 3.62 4.00
N ALA A 397 -23.24 3.74 4.92
CA ALA A 397 -23.03 4.40 6.19
C ALA A 397 -21.81 3.84 6.95
N PRO A 398 -20.84 4.68 7.34
CA PRO A 398 -19.65 4.23 8.06
C PRO A 398 -20.01 3.80 9.48
N GLN A 399 -19.44 2.69 9.96
CA GLN A 399 -19.76 2.13 11.27
C GLN A 399 -18.80 2.64 12.34
N PHE A 400 -19.33 3.20 13.44
CA PHE A 400 -18.53 3.76 14.54
C PHE A 400 -18.96 3.21 15.91
N HIS A 401 -19.60 2.03 15.97
CA HIS A 401 -20.08 1.47 17.24
C HIS A 401 -18.91 1.21 18.18
N GLY A 402 -18.96 1.76 19.40
CA GLY A 402 -17.86 1.65 20.38
C GLY A 402 -16.63 2.52 20.07
N ALA A 403 -16.63 3.29 18.98
CA ALA A 403 -15.52 4.17 18.65
C ALA A 403 -15.51 5.44 19.52
N THR A 404 -14.31 5.95 19.82
CA THR A 404 -14.13 7.25 20.49
C THR A 404 -13.58 8.26 19.50
N LEU A 405 -14.35 9.29 19.18
CA LEU A 405 -13.94 10.36 18.27
C LEU A 405 -13.18 11.46 19.02
N PHE A 406 -12.23 12.08 18.33
CA PHE A 406 -11.53 13.27 18.82
C PHE A 406 -12.37 14.51 18.53
N GLN A 407 -12.29 15.53 19.39
CA GLN A 407 -13.09 16.77 19.26
C GLN A 407 -12.92 17.48 17.90
N ASP A 408 -11.73 17.38 17.28
CA ASP A 408 -11.43 17.93 15.95
C ASP A 408 -11.70 16.91 14.83
N THR A 409 -12.83 16.18 14.92
CA THR A 409 -13.31 15.31 13.84
C THR A 409 -14.22 16.09 12.90
N VAL A 410 -13.84 16.19 11.62
CA VAL A 410 -14.47 17.06 10.63
C VAL A 410 -15.10 16.25 9.49
N PHE A 411 -16.33 16.61 9.08
CA PHE A 411 -17.08 15.98 7.98
C PHE A 411 -17.56 17.01 6.93
N THR A 412 -16.83 18.11 6.76
CA THR A 412 -17.23 19.20 5.86
C THR A 412 -17.40 18.69 4.43
N ASP A 413 -18.56 18.93 3.82
CA ASP A 413 -18.90 18.52 2.45
C ASP A 413 -18.79 17.01 2.17
N ALA A 414 -18.79 16.17 3.22
CA ALA A 414 -18.90 14.72 3.08
C ALA A 414 -20.26 14.31 2.52
N LYS A 415 -20.26 13.35 1.58
CA LYS A 415 -21.45 12.83 0.90
C LYS A 415 -21.78 11.42 1.38
N PHE A 416 -23.05 11.19 1.68
CA PHE A 416 -23.58 9.91 2.16
C PHE A 416 -24.69 9.44 1.19
N ASN A 417 -24.37 8.44 0.36
CA ASN A 417 -25.20 8.04 -0.79
C ASN A 417 -26.10 6.81 -0.52
N ASP A 418 -25.98 6.20 0.66
CA ASP A 418 -26.76 5.02 1.07
C ASP A 418 -28.25 5.34 1.30
N VAL A 419 -28.54 6.60 1.58
CA VAL A 419 -29.87 7.10 1.92
C VAL A 419 -30.81 7.04 0.70
N GLY A 420 -31.59 5.96 0.62
CA GLY A 420 -32.64 5.76 -0.39
C GLY A 420 -32.35 4.68 -1.43
N ARG A 421 -31.13 4.12 -1.45
CA ARG A 421 -30.73 3.06 -2.40
C ARG A 421 -30.91 1.64 -1.83
N ILE A 422 -30.72 1.47 -0.53
CA ILE A 422 -30.63 0.14 0.09
C ILE A 422 -31.80 -0.05 1.07
N LYS A 423 -32.82 -0.84 0.69
CA LYS A 423 -33.88 -1.27 1.63
C LYS A 423 -33.35 -2.30 2.65
N GLN A 424 -32.54 -3.26 2.18
CA GLN A 424 -31.91 -4.28 3.01
C GLN A 424 -30.61 -3.72 3.64
N GLY A 425 -30.72 -3.13 4.83
CA GLY A 425 -29.58 -2.51 5.53
C GLY A 425 -29.84 -1.09 6.02
N ALA A 426 -30.99 -0.50 5.66
CA ALA A 426 -31.39 0.83 6.13
C ALA A 426 -31.48 0.93 7.67
N ALA A 427 -31.88 -0.15 8.37
CA ALA A 427 -31.87 -0.20 9.83
C ALA A 427 -30.44 -0.15 10.39
N SER A 428 -29.49 -0.86 9.78
CA SER A 428 -28.07 -0.83 10.14
C SER A 428 -27.48 0.57 9.90
N ALA A 429 -27.78 1.18 8.76
CA ALA A 429 -27.37 2.56 8.47
C ALA A 429 -27.93 3.57 9.48
N ALA A 430 -29.20 3.44 9.87
CA ALA A 430 -29.80 4.29 10.91
C ALA A 430 -29.09 4.15 12.26
N ALA A 431 -28.69 2.92 12.65
CA ALA A 431 -27.91 2.70 13.86
C ALA A 431 -26.51 3.35 13.80
N SER A 432 -25.84 3.25 12.66
CA SER A 432 -24.55 3.93 12.42
C SER A 432 -24.68 5.46 12.54
N TYR A 433 -25.67 6.05 11.88
CA TYR A 433 -25.92 7.50 11.97
C TYR A 433 -26.33 7.97 13.36
N ARG A 434 -27.08 7.15 14.10
CA ARG A 434 -27.41 7.44 15.51
C ARG A 434 -26.15 7.51 16.37
N THR A 435 -25.23 6.57 16.18
CA THR A 435 -23.95 6.53 16.90
C THR A 435 -23.13 7.79 16.61
N LEU A 436 -22.99 8.16 15.34
CA LEU A 436 -22.31 9.40 14.94
C LEU A 436 -22.99 10.65 15.50
N ARG A 437 -24.32 10.70 15.49
CA ARG A 437 -25.08 11.82 16.08
C ARG A 437 -24.78 11.99 17.57
N HIS A 438 -24.75 10.90 18.34
CA HIS A 438 -24.42 10.95 19.77
C HIS A 438 -22.95 11.34 20.02
N ALA A 439 -22.02 10.88 19.18
CA ALA A 439 -20.64 11.30 19.27
C ALA A 439 -20.47 12.81 19.00
N MET A 440 -21.11 13.33 17.94
CA MET A 440 -21.07 14.77 17.63
C MET A 440 -21.77 15.63 18.69
N GLU A 441 -22.80 15.09 19.36
CA GLU A 441 -23.45 15.77 20.49
C GLU A 441 -22.50 15.91 21.69
N LYS A 442 -21.74 14.84 22.00
CA LYS A 442 -20.71 14.86 23.04
C LYS A 442 -19.62 15.89 22.76
N ASP A 443 -19.19 15.98 21.50
CA ASP A 443 -18.17 16.93 21.04
C ASP A 443 -18.73 18.35 20.80
N ARG A 444 -20.03 18.57 21.05
CA ARG A 444 -20.75 19.84 20.84
C ARG A 444 -20.68 20.37 19.40
N SER A 445 -20.41 19.50 18.42
CA SER A 445 -20.44 19.84 16.99
C SER A 445 -21.88 19.87 16.48
N ARG A 446 -22.56 21.02 16.70
CA ARG A 446 -23.99 21.20 16.39
C ARG A 446 -24.30 21.02 14.90
N ARG A 447 -23.41 21.48 14.01
CA ARG A 447 -23.56 21.33 12.57
C ARG A 447 -23.56 19.86 12.16
N ASN A 448 -22.54 19.09 12.56
CA ASN A 448 -22.45 17.66 12.22
C ASN A 448 -23.57 16.85 12.88
N GLN A 449 -23.90 17.14 14.15
CA GLN A 449 -25.04 16.53 14.85
C GLN A 449 -26.33 16.69 14.05
N SER A 450 -26.56 17.87 13.47
CA SER A 450 -27.77 18.14 12.69
C SER A 450 -27.85 17.36 11.39
N ILE A 451 -26.72 17.19 10.70
CA ILE A 451 -26.60 16.43 9.46
C ILE A 451 -26.85 14.94 9.76
N PHE A 452 -26.19 14.38 10.76
CA PHE A 452 -26.36 12.96 11.13
C PHE A 452 -27.77 12.65 11.64
N TYR A 453 -28.44 13.60 12.31
CA TYR A 453 -29.86 13.44 12.65
C TYR A 453 -30.75 13.34 11.40
N ALA A 454 -30.51 14.18 10.38
CA ALA A 454 -31.27 14.11 9.14
C ALA A 454 -31.03 12.78 8.41
N LEU A 455 -29.78 12.30 8.36
CA LEU A 455 -29.42 11.02 7.77
C LEU A 455 -30.06 9.84 8.53
N GLU A 456 -30.00 9.84 9.87
CA GLU A 456 -30.65 8.85 10.72
C GLU A 456 -32.15 8.75 10.41
N MET A 457 -32.86 9.89 10.38
CA MET A 457 -34.30 9.91 10.14
C MET A 457 -34.66 9.42 8.72
N ARG A 458 -33.86 9.77 7.71
CA ARG A 458 -34.08 9.28 6.34
C ARG A 458 -33.85 7.77 6.23
N SER A 459 -32.78 7.24 6.84
CA SER A 459 -32.50 5.81 6.84
C SER A 459 -33.53 5.03 7.64
N ALA A 460 -33.95 5.52 8.81
CA ALA A 460 -35.02 4.92 9.60
C ALA A 460 -36.37 4.91 8.85
N ARG A 461 -36.70 5.98 8.12
CA ARG A 461 -37.89 6.01 7.27
C ARG A 461 -37.86 4.91 6.20
N ASN A 462 -36.69 4.61 5.65
CA ASN A 462 -36.51 3.61 4.59
C ASN A 462 -36.38 2.17 5.12
N SER A 463 -36.22 1.94 6.43
CA SER A 463 -36.13 0.59 7.01
C SER A 463 -37.44 -0.19 6.98
N GLY A 464 -38.58 0.49 6.80
CA GLY A 464 -39.91 -0.12 6.79
C GLY A 464 -40.49 -0.41 8.18
N GLU A 465 -39.75 -0.12 9.26
CA GLU A 465 -40.18 -0.34 10.65
C GLU A 465 -41.09 0.79 11.19
N VAL A 466 -41.16 1.91 10.47
CA VAL A 466 -41.87 3.11 10.92
C VAL A 466 -43.37 3.02 10.56
N ARG A 467 -44.25 3.36 11.51
CA ARG A 467 -45.71 3.47 11.29
C ARG A 467 -46.01 4.42 10.12
N ARG A 468 -47.02 4.09 9.30
CA ARG A 468 -47.42 4.89 8.10
C ARG A 468 -47.57 6.40 8.36
N THR A 469 -48.13 6.78 9.51
CA THR A 469 -48.30 8.20 9.87
C THR A 469 -46.97 8.91 10.10
N ALA A 470 -46.06 8.28 10.84
CA ALA A 470 -44.71 8.81 11.08
C ALA A 470 -43.87 8.84 9.80
N PHE A 471 -44.08 7.87 8.89
CA PHE A 471 -43.48 7.87 7.56
C PHE A 471 -43.89 9.12 6.76
N ILE A 472 -45.19 9.39 6.64
CA ILE A 472 -45.72 10.55 5.89
C ILE A 472 -45.23 11.86 6.52
N LEU A 473 -45.27 11.97 7.85
CA LEU A 473 -44.83 13.18 8.54
C LEU A 473 -43.33 13.44 8.35
N SER A 474 -42.50 12.41 8.49
CA SER A 474 -41.06 12.48 8.23
C SER A 474 -40.78 12.84 6.77
N PHE A 475 -41.52 12.25 5.82
CA PHE A 475 -41.41 12.57 4.40
C PHE A 475 -41.72 14.04 4.11
N LEU A 476 -42.84 14.54 4.62
CA LEU A 476 -43.24 15.95 4.48
C LEU A 476 -42.19 16.89 5.10
N TYR A 477 -41.67 16.56 6.29
CA TYR A 477 -40.66 17.39 6.95
C TYR A 477 -39.34 17.48 6.17
N ASP A 478 -38.89 16.35 5.60
CA ASP A 478 -37.71 16.31 4.72
C ASP A 478 -37.95 17.09 3.41
N TRP A 479 -39.13 16.90 2.79
CA TRP A 479 -39.47 17.54 1.53
C TRP A 479 -39.60 19.07 1.64
N LEU A 480 -40.21 19.54 2.74
CA LEU A 480 -40.45 20.96 2.96
C LEU A 480 -39.20 21.70 3.46
N SER A 481 -38.38 21.07 4.30
CA SER A 481 -37.33 21.80 5.05
C SER A 481 -35.97 21.10 5.11
N GLU A 482 -35.84 19.89 4.57
CA GLU A 482 -34.66 19.05 4.74
C GLU A 482 -34.32 18.82 6.22
N TYR A 483 -35.34 18.50 7.03
CA TYR A 483 -35.23 18.44 8.48
C TYR A 483 -34.71 19.74 9.13
N GLY A 484 -34.94 20.89 8.50
CA GLY A 484 -34.48 22.20 8.96
C GLY A 484 -33.01 22.51 8.66
N LEU A 485 -32.37 21.79 7.73
CA LEU A 485 -31.01 22.10 7.26
C LEU A 485 -30.97 23.25 6.23
N ARG A 486 -32.04 23.43 5.44
CA ARG A 486 -32.12 24.50 4.44
C ARG A 486 -33.23 25.49 4.77
N THR A 487 -32.87 26.72 5.07
CA THR A 487 -33.81 27.83 5.28
C THR A 487 -34.52 28.28 4.00
N GLY A 488 -33.88 28.12 2.84
CA GLY A 488 -34.48 28.51 1.56
C GLY A 488 -35.65 27.64 1.10
N ARG A 489 -35.68 26.33 1.40
CA ARG A 489 -36.74 25.43 0.90
C ARG A 489 -38.13 25.76 1.45
N PRO A 490 -38.32 25.97 2.77
CA PRO A 490 -39.63 26.38 3.30
C PRO A 490 -40.11 27.71 2.72
N LEU A 491 -39.21 28.66 2.45
CA LEU A 491 -39.54 29.95 1.86
C LEU A 491 -40.07 29.79 0.43
N TRP A 492 -39.38 29.00 -0.42
CA TRP A 492 -39.86 28.72 -1.78
C TRP A 492 -41.18 27.96 -1.79
N TRP A 493 -41.35 26.98 -0.89
CA TRP A 493 -42.63 26.29 -0.72
C TRP A 493 -43.74 27.25 -0.28
N LEU A 494 -43.46 28.18 0.63
CA LEU A 494 -44.42 29.19 1.07
C LEU A 494 -44.88 30.07 -0.09
N LEU A 495 -43.94 30.58 -0.89
CA LEU A 495 -44.26 31.40 -2.07
C LEU A 495 -45.04 30.60 -3.12
N GLY A 496 -44.56 29.39 -3.44
CA GLY A 496 -45.18 28.53 -4.46
C GLY A 496 -46.59 28.06 -4.08
N ILE A 497 -46.80 27.67 -2.83
CA ILE A 497 -48.12 27.24 -2.34
C ILE A 497 -49.10 28.41 -2.35
N ASN A 498 -48.69 29.61 -1.94
CA ASN A 498 -49.58 30.80 -1.99
C ASN A 498 -49.93 31.17 -3.45
N ALA A 499 -48.99 31.06 -4.39
CA ALA A 499 -49.29 31.24 -5.81
C ALA A 499 -50.27 30.19 -6.35
N ALA A 500 -50.10 28.91 -5.97
CA ALA A 500 -51.02 27.84 -6.36
C ALA A 500 -52.43 28.05 -5.80
N TRP A 501 -52.56 28.45 -4.53
CA TRP A 501 -53.86 28.79 -3.95
C TRP A 501 -54.50 29.99 -4.63
N THR A 502 -53.71 31.01 -5.01
CA THR A 502 -54.20 32.15 -5.79
C THR A 502 -54.85 31.67 -7.08
N LEU A 503 -54.20 30.75 -7.79
CA LEU A 503 -54.72 30.17 -9.02
C LEU A 503 -56.00 29.35 -8.77
N ILE A 504 -56.06 28.57 -7.69
CA ILE A 504 -57.26 27.80 -7.33
C ILE A 504 -58.45 28.74 -7.10
N TYR A 505 -58.28 29.80 -6.31
CA TYR A 505 -59.35 30.78 -6.11
C TYR A 505 -59.73 31.50 -7.39
N PHE A 506 -58.75 31.80 -8.25
CA PHE A 506 -59.00 32.41 -9.54
C PHE A 506 -59.84 31.50 -10.44
N VAL A 507 -59.48 30.22 -10.56
CA VAL A 507 -60.25 29.22 -11.33
C VAL A 507 -61.66 29.07 -10.77
N ILE A 508 -61.82 28.99 -9.45
CA ILE A 508 -63.16 28.95 -8.82
C ILE A 508 -63.96 30.19 -9.23
N GLY A 509 -63.38 31.38 -9.14
CA GLY A 509 -64.12 32.59 -9.48
C GLY A 509 -64.32 32.82 -10.98
N LEU A 510 -63.56 32.18 -11.87
CA LEU A 510 -63.87 32.15 -13.31
C LEU A 510 -65.24 31.51 -13.59
N PHE A 511 -65.67 30.51 -12.81
CA PHE A 511 -67.02 29.94 -12.93
C PHE A 511 -68.13 30.96 -12.64
N PHE A 512 -67.84 32.00 -11.85
CA PHE A 512 -68.80 33.05 -11.45
C PHE A 512 -68.64 34.35 -12.26
N LYS A 513 -67.77 34.37 -13.28
CA LYS A 513 -67.61 35.41 -14.33
C LYS A 513 -67.30 36.85 -13.87
N LYS A 514 -66.96 37.09 -12.60
CA LYS A 514 -66.66 38.44 -12.05
C LYS A 514 -65.54 38.41 -11.01
N LEU A 515 -64.34 38.03 -11.40
CA LEU A 515 -63.22 37.95 -10.45
C LEU A 515 -61.92 38.51 -11.03
N SER A 516 -61.32 39.50 -10.36
CA SER A 516 -59.97 39.96 -10.65
C SER A 516 -58.94 39.01 -10.04
N PHE A 517 -57.87 38.73 -10.79
CA PHE A 517 -56.72 37.98 -10.26
C PHE A 517 -56.11 38.67 -9.04
N TYR A 518 -56.15 40.00 -8.98
CA TYR A 518 -55.65 40.78 -7.85
C TYR A 518 -56.43 40.51 -6.56
N ALA A 519 -57.75 40.36 -6.63
CA ALA A 519 -58.57 40.04 -5.46
C ALA A 519 -58.22 38.67 -4.87
N CYS A 520 -57.83 37.70 -5.70
CA CYS A 520 -57.34 36.40 -5.24
C CYS A 520 -55.97 36.48 -4.55
N ILE A 521 -55.06 37.33 -5.05
CA ILE A 521 -53.78 37.58 -4.39
C ILE A 521 -54.00 38.23 -3.03
N GLN A 522 -54.88 39.24 -2.97
CA GLN A 522 -55.20 39.90 -1.71
C GLN A 522 -55.80 38.92 -0.71
N PHE A 523 -56.76 38.10 -1.16
CA PHE A 523 -57.39 37.10 -0.32
C PHE A 523 -56.41 36.03 0.19
N THR A 524 -55.49 35.55 -0.67
CA THR A 524 -54.45 34.60 -0.23
C THR A 524 -53.50 35.20 0.79
N MET A 525 -53.10 36.47 0.60
CA MET A 525 -52.26 37.20 1.56
C MET A 525 -52.98 37.46 2.88
N GLU A 526 -54.31 37.69 2.85
CA GLU A 526 -55.12 37.79 4.07
C GLU A 526 -55.15 36.46 4.83
N GLN A 527 -55.24 35.31 4.16
CA GLN A 527 -55.16 34.00 4.83
C GLN A 527 -53.77 33.69 5.40
N LEU A 528 -52.72 34.18 4.75
CA LEU A 528 -51.34 34.04 5.23
C LEU A 528 -51.08 34.87 6.50
N THR A 529 -51.57 36.11 6.55
CA THR A 529 -51.33 37.04 7.66
C THR A 529 -52.35 36.93 8.79
N ARG A 530 -53.59 36.52 8.48
CA ARG A 530 -54.70 36.37 9.41
C ARG A 530 -55.33 34.98 9.26
N PRO A 531 -54.67 33.94 9.78
CA PRO A 531 -55.15 32.57 9.60
C PRO A 531 -56.54 32.36 10.24
N PHE A 532 -57.38 31.57 9.57
CA PHE A 532 -58.75 31.23 9.99
C PHE A 532 -59.70 32.43 10.15
N TYR A 533 -59.33 33.63 9.69
CA TYR A 533 -60.15 34.85 9.82
C TYR A 533 -61.53 34.73 9.14
N VAL A 534 -61.61 33.87 8.14
CA VAL A 534 -62.77 33.42 7.37
C VAL A 534 -63.94 32.88 8.22
N TRP A 535 -63.67 32.33 9.41
CA TRP A 535 -64.69 31.83 10.34
C TRP A 535 -65.19 32.87 11.34
N ARG A 536 -64.59 34.06 11.37
CA ARG A 536 -65.00 35.12 12.29
C ARG A 536 -66.35 35.63 11.82
N GLY A 537 -67.36 35.65 12.70
CA GLY A 537 -68.74 36.05 12.36
C GLY A 537 -68.89 37.47 11.79
N ALA A 538 -67.83 38.29 11.82
CA ALA A 538 -67.77 39.62 11.22
C ALA A 538 -66.95 39.67 9.90
N TYR A 539 -66.56 38.52 9.34
CA TYR A 539 -65.80 38.46 8.10
C TYR A 539 -66.65 39.00 6.94
N LYS A 540 -66.13 40.04 6.26
CA LYS A 540 -66.72 40.59 5.05
C LYS A 540 -65.83 40.18 3.88
N PRO A 541 -66.28 39.28 2.98
CA PRO A 541 -65.51 38.96 1.79
C PRO A 541 -65.28 40.22 0.96
N LEU A 542 -64.14 40.27 0.26
CA LEU A 542 -63.89 41.28 -0.77
C LEU A 542 -65.08 41.33 -1.72
N GLU A 543 -65.42 42.53 -2.20
CA GLU A 543 -66.63 42.77 -3.00
C GLU A 543 -66.74 41.82 -4.20
N GLU A 544 -65.61 41.54 -4.84
CA GLU A 544 -65.48 40.61 -5.97
C GLU A 544 -65.67 39.12 -5.58
N LEU A 545 -65.38 38.75 -4.34
CA LEU A 545 -65.54 37.38 -3.82
C LEU A 545 -66.93 37.11 -3.21
N ARG A 546 -67.78 38.15 -3.10
CA ARG A 546 -69.07 38.07 -2.42
C ARG A 546 -70.04 37.05 -3.05
N TYR A 547 -69.99 36.90 -4.37
CA TYR A 547 -70.80 35.93 -5.12
C TYR A 547 -70.38 34.48 -4.85
N ILE A 548 -69.07 34.21 -4.82
CA ILE A 548 -68.53 32.88 -4.48
C ILE A 548 -68.89 32.54 -3.03
N TRP A 549 -68.82 33.56 -2.16
CA TRP A 549 -69.15 33.43 -0.75
C TRP A 549 -70.64 33.25 -0.47
N SER A 550 -71.56 33.68 -1.34
CA SER A 550 -73.00 33.38 -1.17
C SER A 550 -73.33 31.95 -1.57
N ASP A 551 -72.72 31.46 -2.64
CA ASP A 551 -73.14 30.23 -3.31
C ASP A 551 -72.47 28.98 -2.75
N VAL A 552 -71.23 29.10 -2.26
CA VAL A 552 -70.42 27.95 -1.80
C VAL A 552 -69.68 28.23 -0.49
N SER A 553 -70.26 29.10 0.36
CA SER A 553 -69.67 29.65 1.60
C SER A 553 -68.89 28.61 2.43
N GLY A 554 -69.53 27.52 2.84
CA GLY A 554 -68.93 26.53 3.72
C GLY A 554 -67.73 25.81 3.10
N ALA A 555 -67.82 25.40 1.83
CA ALA A 555 -66.72 24.72 1.15
C ALA A 555 -65.53 25.67 0.91
N PHE A 556 -65.82 26.93 0.54
CA PHE A 556 -64.80 27.96 0.35
C PHE A 556 -64.10 28.32 1.66
N GLN A 557 -64.83 28.38 2.78
CA GLN A 557 -64.28 28.62 4.11
C GLN A 557 -63.35 27.49 4.57
N VAL A 558 -63.73 26.24 4.34
CA VAL A 558 -62.87 25.08 4.61
C VAL A 558 -61.59 25.14 3.78
N LEU A 559 -61.70 25.48 2.50
CA LEU A 559 -60.57 25.58 1.58
C LEU A 559 -59.58 26.68 1.98
N ALA A 560 -60.07 27.86 2.39
CA ALA A 560 -59.24 28.94 2.94
C ALA A 560 -58.59 28.59 4.29
N SER A 561 -59.26 27.77 5.09
CA SER A 561 -58.71 27.25 6.35
C SER A 561 -57.58 26.25 6.11
N LEU A 562 -57.68 25.42 5.08
CA LEU A 562 -56.60 24.52 4.65
C LEU A 562 -55.37 25.31 4.19
N GLN A 563 -55.54 26.37 3.40
CA GLN A 563 -54.44 27.27 3.04
C GLN A 563 -53.78 27.87 4.29
N SER A 564 -54.58 28.39 5.23
CA SER A 564 -54.08 28.99 6.47
C SER A 564 -53.26 27.99 7.27
N LEU A 565 -53.75 26.76 7.43
CA LEU A 565 -53.08 25.69 8.17
C LEU A 565 -51.72 25.32 7.54
N ILE A 566 -51.68 25.13 6.22
CA ILE A 566 -50.45 24.81 5.49
C ILE A 566 -49.44 25.95 5.62
N SER A 567 -49.91 27.20 5.48
CA SER A 567 -49.06 28.39 5.57
C SER A 567 -48.45 28.57 6.96
N ILE A 568 -49.22 28.38 8.04
CA ILE A 568 -48.70 28.36 9.41
C ILE A 568 -47.63 27.27 9.57
N GLY A 569 -47.90 26.07 9.04
CA GLY A 569 -46.94 24.97 9.09
C GLY A 569 -45.61 25.34 8.45
N LEU A 570 -45.63 25.94 7.26
CA LEU A 570 -44.43 26.38 6.55
C LEU A 570 -43.69 27.53 7.25
N ILE A 571 -44.41 28.51 7.79
CA ILE A 571 -43.82 29.59 8.60
C ILE A 571 -43.14 28.99 9.84
N THR A 572 -43.78 28.04 10.51
CA THR A 572 -43.21 27.36 11.68
C THR A 572 -41.93 26.62 11.32
N LEU A 573 -41.93 25.90 10.18
CA LEU A 573 -40.73 25.23 9.66
C LEU A 573 -39.63 26.22 9.29
N LEU A 574 -39.98 27.36 8.70
CA LEU A 574 -39.03 28.43 8.37
C LEU A 574 -38.39 29.01 9.63
N VAL A 575 -39.18 29.36 10.64
CA VAL A 575 -38.67 29.87 11.93
C VAL A 575 -37.79 28.83 12.62
N LEU A 576 -38.18 27.55 12.60
CA LEU A 576 -37.38 26.48 13.16
C LEU A 576 -36.04 26.33 12.44
N ALA A 577 -36.04 26.37 11.10
CA ALA A 577 -34.83 26.30 10.29
C ALA A 577 -33.89 27.49 10.55
N ILE A 578 -34.43 28.73 10.61
CA ILE A 578 -33.66 29.94 10.92
C ILE A 578 -33.05 29.85 12.32
N ARG A 579 -33.86 29.51 13.33
CA ARG A 579 -33.39 29.32 14.72
C ARG A 579 -32.28 28.28 14.79
N ARG A 580 -32.39 27.20 14.00
CA ARG A 580 -31.39 26.14 13.98
C ARG A 580 -30.09 26.61 13.34
N GLN A 581 -30.17 27.37 12.24
CA GLN A 581 -28.99 27.93 11.56
C GLN A 581 -28.18 28.85 12.49
N PHE A 582 -28.84 29.78 13.19
CA PHE A 582 -28.19 30.63 14.21
C PHE A 582 -27.61 29.87 15.42
N LYS A 583 -27.98 28.61 15.62
CA LYS A 583 -27.38 27.77 16.66
C LYS A 583 -26.18 26.97 16.16
N MET A 584 -26.02 26.83 14.84
CA MET A 584 -24.92 26.07 14.22
C MET A 584 -23.69 26.93 13.94
N ASP A 585 -23.91 28.21 13.65
CA ASP A 585 -22.89 29.27 13.65
C ASP A 585 -22.60 29.71 15.10
#